data_AF-A0A3N2PBY8-F1
#
_entry.id   AF-A0A3N2PBY8-F1
#
_cell.length_a   1.000
_cell.length_b   1.000
_cell.length_c   1.000
_cell.angle_alpha   90.00
_cell.angle_beta   90.00
_cell.angle_gamma   90.00
#
_symmetry.space_group_name_H-M   'P 1'
#
loop_
_entity.id
_entity.type
_entity.pdbx_description
1 polymer ?
#
loop_
_entity_poly.entity_id
_entity_poly.type
_entity_poly.pdbx_seq_one_letter_code
_entity_poly.pdbx_strand_id
1 'polypeptide(L)'
;MKERWRSVGVLAGVLFGINVVARLVSRFAFGEDTEMQDRLSLAMFAVIGLILATLAFVRGRRRPLPDWAGEMALSVLIAMLLTILVGPFISGSQPFAAGAGAFFSQVWLYAGFTAGGAILGYLLLTAFGLDYRSQSLKRFAEAKQSKPRRPVRR
;
A
#
# COMPACT_ATOMS: atom_id res chain seq x y z
N MET A 1 -10.71 17.78 5.95
CA MET A 1 -9.68 17.06 6.74
C MET A 1 -10.18 15.74 7.34
N LYS A 2 -11.40 15.66 7.89
CA LYS A 2 -11.97 14.44 8.50
C LYS A 2 -11.92 13.19 7.58
N GLU A 3 -12.21 13.35 6.29
CA GLU A 3 -12.19 12.23 5.32
C GLU A 3 -10.80 11.66 5.07
N ARG A 4 -9.76 12.50 5.08
CA ARG A 4 -8.36 12.09 4.87
C ARG A 4 -7.91 11.18 6.01
N TRP A 5 -8.16 11.61 7.25
CA TRP A 5 -7.86 10.83 8.45
C TRP A 5 -8.66 9.52 8.51
N ARG A 6 -9.91 9.54 8.04
CA ARG A 6 -10.71 8.31 7.93
C ARG A 6 -10.10 7.34 6.92
N SER A 7 -9.69 7.81 5.74
CA SER A 7 -9.02 6.98 4.72
C SER A 7 -7.73 6.36 5.26
N VAL A 8 -6.92 7.16 5.96
CA VAL A 8 -5.67 6.69 6.60
C VAL A 8 -5.95 5.64 7.66
N GLY A 9 -6.89 5.93 8.58
CA GLY A 9 -7.24 5.00 9.66
C GLY A 9 -7.84 3.69 9.14
N VAL A 10 -8.70 3.74 8.11
CA VAL A 10 -9.27 2.53 7.49
C VAL A 10 -8.19 1.69 6.83
N LEU A 11 -7.30 2.30 6.03
CA LEU A 11 -6.24 1.56 5.37
C LEU A 11 -5.27 0.96 6.40
N ALA A 12 -4.86 1.74 7.39
CA ALA A 12 -4.01 1.25 8.46
C ALA A 12 -4.66 0.10 9.24
N GLY A 13 -5.95 0.23 9.56
CA GLY A 13 -6.74 -0.79 10.24
C GLY A 13 -6.88 -2.08 9.44
N VAL A 14 -7.11 -1.98 8.11
CA VAL A 14 -7.16 -3.15 7.22
C VAL A 14 -5.81 -3.85 7.16
N LEU A 15 -4.73 -3.10 6.94
CA LEU A 15 -3.38 -3.66 6.88
C LEU A 15 -2.98 -4.32 8.21
N PHE A 16 -3.29 -3.68 9.33
CA PHE A 16 -3.08 -4.27 10.65
C PHE A 16 -3.96 -5.51 10.87
N GLY A 17 -5.23 -5.47 10.48
CA GLY A 17 -6.15 -6.60 10.58
C GLY A 17 -5.65 -7.83 9.83
N ILE A 18 -5.10 -7.66 8.62
CA ILE A 18 -4.47 -8.76 7.86
C ILE A 18 -3.30 -9.37 8.67
N ASN A 19 -2.47 -8.54 9.30
CA ASN A 19 -1.37 -9.01 10.14
C ASN A 19 -1.87 -9.79 11.36
N VAL A 20 -2.96 -9.32 12.00
CA VAL A 20 -3.59 -10.01 13.12
C VAL A 20 -4.13 -11.37 12.71
N VAL A 21 -4.89 -11.43 11.61
CA VAL A 21 -5.45 -12.69 11.10
C VAL A 21 -4.35 -13.68 10.77
N ALA A 22 -3.30 -13.25 10.06
CA ALA A 22 -2.17 -14.12 9.73
C ALA A 22 -1.48 -14.67 10.99
N ARG A 23 -1.28 -13.84 12.03
CA ARG A 23 -0.72 -14.30 13.31
C ARG A 23 -1.60 -15.33 14.01
N LEU A 24 -2.91 -15.08 14.05
CA LEU A 24 -3.85 -16.03 14.67
C LEU A 24 -3.88 -17.35 13.90
N VAL A 25 -3.96 -17.29 12.58
CA VAL A 25 -3.92 -18.48 11.71
C VAL A 25 -2.61 -19.25 11.91
N SER A 26 -1.46 -18.57 11.92
CA SER A 26 -0.17 -19.21 12.17
C SER A 26 -0.14 -19.92 13.52
N ARG A 27 -0.65 -19.27 14.58
CA ARG A 27 -0.67 -19.84 15.93
C ARG A 27 -1.60 -21.04 16.05
N PHE A 28 -2.81 -20.97 15.49
CA PHE A 28 -3.83 -22.00 15.68
C PHE A 28 -3.73 -23.16 14.70
N ALA A 29 -3.28 -22.92 13.46
CA ALA A 29 -3.27 -23.94 12.42
C ALA A 29 -1.93 -24.66 12.25
N PHE A 30 -0.80 -24.03 12.64
CA PHE A 30 0.53 -24.54 12.28
C PHE A 30 1.51 -24.75 13.45
N GLY A 31 1.16 -24.34 14.68
CA GLY A 31 1.96 -24.66 15.87
C GLY A 31 3.41 -24.16 15.78
N GLU A 32 4.38 -25.05 16.02
CA GLU A 32 5.83 -24.76 16.00
C GLU A 32 6.52 -25.08 14.65
N ASP A 33 5.76 -25.33 13.58
CA ASP A 33 6.35 -25.59 12.26
C ASP A 33 6.90 -24.29 11.63
N THR A 34 8.21 -24.09 11.79
CA THR A 34 8.91 -22.86 11.40
C THR A 34 8.91 -22.62 9.90
N GLU A 35 8.96 -23.67 9.07
CA GLU A 35 8.96 -23.52 7.61
C GLU A 35 7.60 -22.99 7.11
N MET A 36 6.52 -23.48 7.71
CA MET A 36 5.17 -23.07 7.32
C MET A 36 4.82 -21.66 7.84
N GLN A 37 5.34 -21.30 9.01
CA GLN A 37 5.24 -19.95 9.56
C GLN A 37 5.93 -18.90 8.67
N ASP A 38 7.11 -19.22 8.12
CA ASP A 38 7.83 -18.33 7.20
C ASP A 38 7.09 -18.14 5.87
N ARG A 39 6.57 -19.23 5.29
CA ARG A 39 5.77 -19.17 4.05
C ARG A 39 4.49 -18.35 4.21
N LEU A 40 3.80 -18.51 5.34
CA LEU A 40 2.60 -17.71 5.66
C LEU A 40 2.93 -16.23 5.81
N SER A 41 4.05 -15.92 6.48
CA SER A 41 4.50 -14.54 6.64
C SER A 41 4.82 -13.90 5.28
N LEU A 42 5.51 -14.64 4.40
CA LEU A 42 5.80 -14.20 3.04
C LEU A 42 4.52 -14.00 2.22
N ALA A 43 3.59 -14.96 2.26
CA ALA A 43 2.31 -14.86 1.57
C ALA A 43 1.49 -13.65 2.06
N MET A 44 1.47 -13.40 3.38
CA MET A 44 0.83 -12.22 3.97
C MET A 44 1.44 -10.92 3.44
N PHE A 45 2.78 -10.81 3.42
CA PHE A 45 3.44 -9.62 2.88
C PHE A 45 3.17 -9.43 1.39
N ALA A 46 3.13 -10.51 0.61
CA ALA A 46 2.76 -10.47 -0.81
C ALA A 46 1.32 -9.96 -1.00
N VAL A 47 0.36 -10.42 -0.20
CA VAL A 47 -1.04 -9.94 -0.22
C VAL A 47 -1.12 -8.45 0.12
N ILE A 48 -0.40 -7.99 1.14
CA ILE A 48 -0.32 -6.57 1.50
C ILE A 48 0.25 -5.74 0.33
N GLY A 49 1.35 -6.21 -0.27
CA GLY A 49 1.94 -5.58 -1.45
C GLY A 49 0.97 -5.49 -2.62
N LEU A 50 0.20 -6.54 -2.88
CA LEU A 50 -0.81 -6.58 -3.94
C LEU A 50 -1.98 -5.60 -3.69
N ILE A 51 -2.45 -5.49 -2.44
CA ILE A 51 -3.47 -4.51 -2.05
C ILE A 51 -2.96 -3.10 -2.31
N LEU A 52 -1.73 -2.80 -1.90
CA LEU A 52 -1.13 -1.49 -2.10
C LEU A 52 -0.87 -1.20 -3.58
N ALA A 53 -0.45 -2.18 -4.37
CA ALA A 53 -0.32 -2.05 -5.83
C ALA A 53 -1.67 -1.67 -6.46
N THR A 54 -2.73 -2.37 -6.08
CA THR A 54 -4.10 -2.12 -6.57
C THR A 54 -4.58 -0.73 -6.17
N LEU A 55 -4.35 -0.33 -4.91
CA LEU A 55 -4.73 1.00 -4.42
C LEU A 55 -3.95 2.12 -5.10
N ALA A 56 -2.63 1.95 -5.28
CA ALA A 56 -1.79 2.89 -6.00
C ALA A 56 -2.25 3.06 -7.45
N PHE A 57 -2.56 1.95 -8.12
CA PHE A 57 -3.11 1.95 -9.47
C PHE A 57 -4.46 2.69 -9.53
N VAL A 58 -5.43 2.31 -8.71
CA VAL A 58 -6.79 2.90 -8.75
C VAL A 58 -6.80 4.37 -8.33
N ARG A 59 -6.08 4.73 -7.27
CA ARG A 59 -6.01 6.12 -6.78
C ARG A 59 -5.23 7.01 -7.73
N GLY A 60 -4.11 6.53 -8.27
CA GLY A 60 -3.29 7.28 -9.23
C GLY A 60 -3.98 7.57 -10.56
N ARG A 61 -4.99 6.77 -10.96
CA ARG A 61 -5.86 7.08 -12.11
C ARG A 61 -6.71 8.33 -11.89
N ARG A 62 -7.12 8.59 -10.64
CA ARG A 62 -8.14 9.60 -10.30
C ARG A 62 -7.56 10.86 -9.68
N ARG A 63 -6.39 10.77 -9.04
CA ARG A 63 -5.78 11.85 -8.26
C ARG A 63 -4.28 11.96 -8.55
N PRO A 64 -3.69 13.18 -8.49
CA PRO A 64 -2.25 13.36 -8.66
C PRO A 64 -1.47 12.73 -7.50
N LEU A 65 -0.22 12.34 -7.77
CA LEU A 65 0.64 11.60 -6.83
C LEU A 65 0.73 12.21 -5.41
N PRO A 66 0.93 13.54 -5.24
CA PRO A 66 1.08 14.15 -3.91
C PRO A 66 -0.16 13.98 -3.02
N ASP A 67 -1.35 13.86 -3.61
CA ASP A 67 -2.61 13.84 -2.87
C ASP A 67 -2.88 12.50 -2.19
N TRP A 68 -2.35 11.40 -2.71
CA TRP A 68 -2.62 10.05 -2.19
C TRP A 68 -1.38 9.32 -1.68
N ALA A 69 -0.18 9.63 -2.19
CA ALA A 69 1.05 8.94 -1.78
C ALA A 69 1.36 9.18 -0.30
N GLY A 70 1.23 10.42 0.19
CA GLY A 70 1.48 10.75 1.59
C GLY A 70 0.50 10.08 2.56
N GLU A 71 -0.79 10.03 2.20
CA GLU A 71 -1.81 9.34 3.01
C GLU A 71 -1.52 7.83 3.09
N MET A 72 -1.14 7.23 1.97
CA MET A 72 -0.81 5.82 1.91
C MET A 72 0.47 5.50 2.70
N ALA A 73 1.52 6.29 2.55
CA ALA A 73 2.76 6.15 3.32
C ALA A 73 2.50 6.26 4.83
N LEU A 74 1.70 7.25 5.25
CA LEU A 74 1.31 7.40 6.65
C LEU A 74 0.50 6.19 7.15
N SER A 75 -0.41 5.65 6.33
CA SER A 75 -1.21 4.47 6.69
C SER A 75 -0.33 3.23 6.88
N VAL A 76 0.63 3.02 5.98
CA VAL A 76 1.61 1.94 6.03
C VAL A 76 2.48 2.06 7.29
N LEU A 77 2.96 3.28 7.59
CA LEU A 77 3.75 3.54 8.79
C LEU A 77 2.97 3.21 10.06
N ILE A 78 1.71 3.68 10.17
CA ILE A 78 0.85 3.39 11.32
C ILE A 78 0.59 1.88 11.44
N ALA A 79 0.25 1.21 10.34
CA ALA A 79 0.00 -0.23 10.34
C ALA A 79 1.23 -1.03 10.75
N MET A 80 2.42 -0.63 10.28
CA MET A 80 3.69 -1.24 10.66
C MET A 80 3.96 -1.07 12.16
N LEU A 81 3.80 0.14 12.69
CA LEU A 81 3.96 0.40 14.13
C LEU A 81 2.98 -0.42 14.97
N LEU A 82 1.71 -0.50 14.58
CA LEU A 82 0.72 -1.34 15.26
C LEU A 82 1.11 -2.82 15.19
N THR A 83 1.56 -3.30 14.04
CA THR A 83 1.95 -4.71 13.84
C THR A 83 3.12 -5.09 14.76
N ILE A 84 4.07 -4.19 14.91
CA ILE A 84 5.30 -4.40 15.69
C ILE A 84 5.03 -4.26 17.18
N LEU A 85 4.30 -3.23 17.60
CA LEU A 85 4.10 -2.90 19.00
C LEU A 85 2.91 -3.65 19.61
N VAL A 86 1.78 -3.69 18.91
CA VAL A 86 0.53 -4.28 19.42
C VAL A 86 0.44 -5.75 19.08
N GLY A 87 0.88 -6.11 17.87
CA GLY A 87 0.64 -7.46 17.36
C GLY A 87 1.30 -8.62 18.13
N PRO A 88 2.49 -8.50 18.77
CA PRO A 88 3.04 -9.57 19.62
C PRO A 88 2.13 -9.93 20.79
N PHE A 89 1.50 -8.92 21.42
CA PHE A 89 0.58 -9.13 22.53
C PHE A 89 -0.65 -9.97 22.14
N ILE A 90 -1.11 -9.85 20.89
CA ILE A 90 -2.23 -10.64 20.36
C ILE A 90 -1.86 -12.12 20.24
N SER A 91 -0.60 -12.41 19.90
CA SER A 91 -0.07 -13.78 19.88
C SER A 91 0.33 -14.32 21.26
N GLY A 92 0.21 -13.52 22.33
CA GLY A 92 0.65 -13.91 23.67
C GLY A 92 2.17 -13.86 23.86
N SER A 93 2.89 -13.12 23.01
CA SER A 93 4.34 -12.92 23.09
C SER A 93 4.68 -11.46 23.42
N GLN A 94 5.95 -11.20 23.78
CA GLN A 94 6.45 -9.86 24.01
C GLN A 94 7.11 -9.28 22.75
N PRO A 95 7.01 -7.95 22.51
CA PRO A 95 7.84 -7.32 21.50
C PRO A 95 9.31 -7.64 21.81
N PHE A 96 10.08 -8.01 20.78
CA PHE A 96 11.50 -8.41 20.87
C PHE A 96 11.80 -9.79 21.50
N ALA A 97 10.81 -10.63 21.79
CA ALA A 97 11.06 -11.98 22.33
C ALA A 97 11.94 -12.86 21.39
N ALA A 98 11.85 -12.65 20.08
CA ALA A 98 12.68 -13.32 19.07
C ALA A 98 14.02 -12.61 18.80
N GLY A 99 14.36 -11.58 19.57
CA GLY A 99 15.57 -10.77 19.42
C GLY A 99 15.46 -9.63 18.41
N ALA A 100 16.45 -8.71 18.45
CA ALA A 100 16.48 -7.51 17.62
C ALA A 100 16.65 -7.83 16.11
N GLY A 101 17.37 -8.90 15.76
CA GLY A 101 17.55 -9.31 14.37
C GLY A 101 16.23 -9.66 13.68
N ALA A 102 15.38 -10.45 14.34
CA ALA A 102 14.06 -10.81 13.83
C ALA A 102 13.15 -9.58 13.68
N PHE A 103 13.22 -8.64 14.62
CA PHE A 103 12.50 -7.37 14.54
C PHE A 103 12.88 -6.57 13.29
N PHE A 104 14.17 -6.32 13.06
CA PHE A 104 14.62 -5.52 11.91
C PHE A 104 14.36 -6.25 10.58
N SER A 105 14.48 -7.57 10.55
CA SER A 105 14.10 -8.38 9.39
C SER A 105 12.61 -8.18 9.04
N GLN A 106 11.73 -8.23 10.05
CA GLN A 106 10.31 -8.02 9.85
C GLN A 106 9.99 -6.60 9.38
N VAL A 107 10.67 -5.58 9.92
CA VAL A 107 10.55 -4.20 9.45
C VAL A 107 10.95 -4.10 7.97
N TRP A 108 12.08 -4.70 7.59
CA TRP A 108 12.55 -4.62 6.20
C TRP A 108 11.67 -5.37 5.23
N LEU A 109 11.16 -6.55 5.59
CA LEU A 109 10.20 -7.28 4.77
C LEU A 109 8.90 -6.49 4.61
N TYR A 110 8.35 -5.95 5.70
CA TYR A 110 7.15 -5.12 5.65
C TYR A 110 7.35 -3.90 4.75
N ALA A 111 8.45 -3.16 4.95
CA ALA A 111 8.79 -1.99 4.15
C ALA A 111 9.01 -2.34 2.68
N GLY A 112 9.75 -3.42 2.39
CA GLY A 112 10.06 -3.89 1.04
C GLY A 112 8.81 -4.26 0.25
N PHE A 113 7.92 -5.08 0.83
CA PHE A 113 6.69 -5.48 0.15
C PHE A 113 5.69 -4.33 -0.02
N THR A 114 5.59 -3.45 0.96
CA THR A 114 4.65 -2.31 0.89
C THR A 114 5.12 -1.25 -0.09
N ALA A 115 6.39 -0.86 -0.04
CA ALA A 115 6.99 0.06 -1.00
C ALA A 115 7.02 -0.56 -2.40
N GLY A 116 7.47 -1.81 -2.52
CA GLY A 116 7.51 -2.54 -3.78
C GLY A 116 6.14 -2.66 -4.43
N GLY A 117 5.12 -3.04 -3.67
CA GLY A 117 3.73 -3.10 -4.15
C GLY A 117 3.22 -1.74 -4.63
N ALA A 118 3.37 -0.69 -3.81
CA ALA A 118 2.95 0.66 -4.18
C ALA A 118 3.65 1.19 -5.45
N ILE A 119 4.98 1.02 -5.53
CA ILE A 119 5.78 1.42 -6.69
C ILE A 119 5.34 0.64 -7.93
N LEU A 120 5.20 -0.68 -7.82
CA LEU A 120 4.79 -1.54 -8.94
C LEU A 120 3.41 -1.14 -9.47
N GLY A 121 2.44 -0.90 -8.59
CA GLY A 121 1.11 -0.42 -8.98
C GLY A 121 1.16 0.92 -9.72
N TYR A 122 2.00 1.85 -9.26
CA TYR A 122 2.18 3.15 -9.92
C TYR A 122 2.97 3.05 -11.24
N LEU A 123 3.95 2.16 -11.35
CA LEU A 123 4.68 1.92 -12.58
C LEU A 123 3.77 1.30 -13.64
N LEU A 124 2.95 0.31 -13.29
CA LEU A 124 1.95 -0.26 -14.19
C LEU A 124 0.98 0.82 -14.68
N LEU A 125 0.49 1.66 -13.78
CA LEU A 125 -0.38 2.78 -14.12
C LEU A 125 0.25 3.71 -15.17
N THR A 126 1.52 4.06 -14.96
CA THR A 126 2.28 4.94 -15.84
C THR A 126 2.59 4.26 -17.18
N ALA A 127 2.94 2.97 -17.16
CA ALA A 127 3.20 2.17 -18.35
C ALA A 127 1.97 2.07 -19.26
N PHE A 128 0.77 1.97 -18.69
CA PHE A 128 -0.48 2.02 -19.43
C PHE A 128 -0.91 3.44 -19.84
N GLY A 129 -0.17 4.48 -19.46
CA GLY A 129 -0.52 5.89 -19.72
C GLY A 129 -1.85 6.32 -19.09
N LEU A 130 -2.29 5.59 -18.06
CA LEU A 130 -3.56 5.82 -17.36
C LEU A 130 -3.39 6.76 -16.16
N ASP A 131 -2.17 7.22 -15.90
CA ASP A 131 -1.89 8.17 -14.84
C ASP A 131 -2.56 9.53 -15.10
N TYR A 132 -2.88 10.21 -14.01
CA TYR A 132 -3.57 11.50 -14.04
C TYR A 132 -2.85 12.54 -14.91
N ARG A 133 -1.51 12.54 -14.95
CA ARG A 133 -0.72 13.52 -15.70
C ARG A 133 -0.78 13.25 -17.19
N SER A 134 -0.58 12.01 -17.63
CA SER A 134 -0.72 11.63 -19.04
C SER A 134 -2.12 11.91 -19.57
N GLN A 135 -3.15 11.57 -18.80
CA GLN A 135 -4.54 11.80 -19.19
C GLN A 135 -4.91 13.29 -19.23
N SER A 136 -4.40 14.10 -18.28
CA SER A 136 -4.64 15.54 -18.32
C SER A 136 -3.99 16.18 -19.54
N LEU A 137 -2.74 15.84 -19.85
CA LEU A 137 -2.02 16.32 -21.05
C LEU A 137 -2.73 15.92 -22.35
N LYS A 138 -3.23 14.68 -22.44
CA LYS A 138 -4.02 14.21 -23.58
C LYS A 138 -5.27 15.07 -23.80
N ARG A 139 -6.04 15.33 -22.73
CA ARG A 139 -7.23 16.20 -22.80
C ARG A 139 -6.89 17.63 -23.22
N PHE A 140 -5.78 18.19 -22.73
CA PHE A 140 -5.32 19.51 -23.16
C PHE A 140 -4.98 19.56 -24.65
N ALA A 141 -4.35 18.51 -25.18
CA ALA A 141 -4.04 18.40 -26.61
C ALA A 141 -5.31 18.33 -27.46
N GLU A 142 -6.27 17.48 -27.08
CA GLU A 142 -7.56 17.33 -27.76
C GLU A 142 -8.39 18.63 -27.73
N ALA A 143 -8.41 19.33 -26.60
CA ALA A 143 -9.08 20.63 -26.46
C ALA A 143 -8.44 21.73 -27.35
N LYS A 144 -7.12 21.68 -27.54
CA LYS A 144 -6.41 22.63 -28.41
C LYS A 144 -6.65 22.35 -29.89
N GLN A 145 -6.81 21.08 -30.27
CA GLN A 145 -7.10 20.67 -31.65
C GLN A 145 -8.56 20.90 -32.06
N SER A 146 -9.50 20.75 -31.12
CA SER A 146 -10.94 20.93 -31.38
C SER A 146 -11.41 22.39 -31.41
N LYS A 147 -10.55 23.35 -31.05
CA LYS A 147 -10.91 24.78 -31.11
C LYS A 147 -11.15 25.19 -32.58
N PRO A 148 -12.37 25.60 -32.97
CA PRO A 148 -12.64 26.04 -34.33
C PRO A 148 -11.79 27.29 -34.61
N ARG A 149 -10.98 27.22 -35.68
CA ARG A 149 -10.21 28.36 -36.15
C ARG A 149 -11.20 29.46 -36.52
N ARG A 150 -11.20 30.59 -35.79
CA ARG A 150 -11.98 31.77 -36.17
C ARG A 150 -11.48 32.24 -37.54
N PRO A 151 -12.34 32.31 -38.57
CA PRO A 151 -11.93 32.87 -39.85
C PRO A 151 -11.58 34.34 -39.64
N VAL A 152 -10.35 34.71 -40.03
CA VAL A 152 -9.92 36.11 -40.04
C VAL A 152 -10.69 36.80 -41.14
N ARG A 153 -11.58 37.74 -40.79
CA ARG A 153 -12.30 38.59 -41.75
C ARG A 153 -11.27 39.58 -42.31
N ARG A 154 -10.94 39.46 -43.60
CA ARG A 154 -10.18 40.48 -44.34
C ARG A 154 -11.09 41.66 -44.67
#